data_AF-A0A9P9SZN3-F1
#
_entry.id   AF-A0A9P9SZN3-F1
#
_cell.length_a   1.000
_cell.length_b   1.000
_cell.length_c   1.000
_cell.angle_alpha   90.00
_cell.angle_beta   90.00
_cell.angle_gamma   90.00
#
_symmetry.space_group_name_H-M   'P 1'
#
loop_
_entity.id
_entity.type
_entity.pdbx_description
1 polymer ?
#
loop_
_entity_poly.entity_id
_entity_poly.type
_entity_poly.pdbx_seq_one_letter_code
_entity_poly.pdbx_strand_id
1 'polypeptide(L)'
;PAKMVFSFILGVAFAVGHHFYYSRLEDRKVIQEWKLRFGMGLSFLARVFLIAAVSIAYDQHVWAKARKEFIMISGLDAMFSAINYPWAFFNRHFLWHAKIEVAVAAIAW
;
A
#
# COMPACT_ATOMS: atom_id res chain seq x y z
N PRO A 1 12.06 -8.20 3.00
CA PRO A 1 11.54 -8.90 1.80
C PRO A 1 10.37 -9.86 2.08
N ALA A 2 10.54 -10.86 2.96
CA ALA A 2 9.51 -11.89 3.20
C ALA A 2 8.14 -11.32 3.62
N LYS A 3 8.12 -10.33 4.54
CA LYS A 3 6.88 -9.67 4.98
C LYS A 3 6.14 -8.96 3.83
N MET A 4 6.87 -8.25 2.98
CA MET A 4 6.31 -7.56 1.80
C MET A 4 5.66 -8.56 0.84
N VAL A 5 6.39 -9.62 0.48
CA VAL A 5 5.91 -10.66 -0.45
C VAL A 5 4.70 -11.39 0.13
N PHE A 6 4.75 -11.72 1.42
CA PHE A 6 3.64 -12.34 2.13
C PHE A 6 2.39 -11.46 2.13
N SER A 7 2.52 -10.18 2.49
CA SER A 7 1.41 -9.22 2.46
C SER A 7 0.86 -9.04 1.04
N PHE A 8 1.72 -9.00 0.02
CA PHE A 8 1.29 -8.91 -1.38
C PHE A 8 0.48 -10.14 -1.80
N ILE A 9 0.98 -11.34 -1.53
CA ILE A 9 0.29 -12.60 -1.87
C ILE A 9 -1.07 -12.66 -1.16
N LEU A 10 -1.13 -12.32 0.12
CA LEU A 10 -2.40 -12.27 0.86
C LEU A 10 -3.36 -11.24 0.27
N GLY A 11 -2.89 -10.03 -0.02
CA GLY A 11 -3.73 -8.98 -0.62
C GLY A 11 -4.34 -9.40 -1.95
N VAL A 12 -3.53 -10.00 -2.83
CA VAL A 12 -4.01 -10.57 -4.11
C VAL A 12 -4.98 -11.72 -3.88
N ALA A 13 -4.70 -12.64 -2.95
CA ALA A 13 -5.58 -13.75 -2.64
C ALA A 13 -6.96 -13.27 -2.14
N PHE A 14 -7.01 -12.26 -1.27
CA PHE A 14 -8.27 -11.66 -0.80
C PHE A 14 -9.00 -10.91 -1.92
N ALA A 15 -8.30 -10.20 -2.80
CA ALA A 15 -8.92 -9.51 -3.94
C ALA A 15 -9.55 -10.49 -4.94
N VAL A 16 -8.83 -11.57 -5.25
CA VAL A 16 -9.32 -12.67 -6.10
C VAL A 16 -10.49 -13.38 -5.43
N GLY A 17 -10.38 -13.67 -4.13
CA GLY A 17 -11.46 -14.24 -3.33
C GLY A 17 -12.71 -13.35 -3.32
N HIS A 18 -12.55 -12.03 -3.18
CA HIS A 18 -13.62 -11.05 -3.29
C HIS A 18 -14.30 -11.09 -4.66
N HIS A 19 -13.52 -11.10 -5.74
CA HIS A 19 -14.04 -11.16 -7.11
C HIS A 19 -14.86 -12.44 -7.36
N PHE A 20 -14.31 -13.60 -6.98
CA PHE A 20 -15.04 -14.87 -7.09
C PHE A 20 -16.26 -14.95 -6.17
N TYR A 21 -16.19 -14.34 -4.99
CA TYR A 21 -17.32 -14.29 -4.08
C TYR A 21 -18.48 -13.50 -4.70
N TYR A 22 -18.22 -12.31 -5.24
CA TYR A 22 -19.25 -11.50 -5.90
C TYR A 22 -19.80 -12.14 -7.17
N SER A 23 -18.95 -12.74 -8.02
CA SER A 23 -19.43 -13.40 -9.25
C SER A 23 -20.33 -14.61 -8.97
N ARG A 24 -20.17 -15.29 -7.83
CA ARG A 24 -21.06 -16.38 -7.40
C ARG A 24 -22.35 -15.88 -6.75
N LEU A 25 -22.40 -14.62 -6.33
CA LEU A 25 -23.55 -14.01 -5.67
C LEU A 25 -24.53 -13.35 -6.66
N GLU A 26 -24.07 -12.99 -7.86
CA GLU A 26 -24.84 -12.31 -8.89
C GLU A 26 -26.13 -13.07 -9.26
N ASP A 27 -26.11 -14.40 -9.18
CA ASP A 27 -27.25 -15.28 -9.49
C ASP A 27 -28.22 -15.53 -8.32
N ARG A 28 -27.96 -15.01 -7.10
CA ARG A 28 -28.64 -15.46 -5.86
C ARG A 28 -29.24 -14.31 -5.03
N LYS A 29 -30.49 -13.94 -5.35
CA LYS A 29 -31.32 -12.85 -4.75
C LYS A 29 -31.74 -12.97 -3.26
N VAL A 30 -31.05 -13.73 -2.40
CA VAL A 30 -31.54 -13.97 -1.01
C VAL A 30 -30.54 -13.54 0.07
N ILE A 31 -31.06 -12.80 1.06
CA ILE A 31 -30.47 -12.21 2.29
C ILE A 31 -29.16 -11.45 2.04
N GLN A 32 -29.29 -10.14 1.85
CA GLN A 32 -28.20 -9.25 1.40
C GLN A 32 -27.18 -8.89 2.49
N GLU A 33 -27.57 -8.74 3.76
CA GLU A 33 -26.69 -8.08 4.75
C GLU A 33 -25.40 -8.85 5.04
N TRP A 34 -25.50 -10.13 5.42
CA TRP A 34 -24.32 -10.94 5.77
C TRP A 34 -23.40 -11.15 4.56
N LYS A 35 -23.98 -11.26 3.38
CA LYS A 35 -23.28 -11.37 2.10
C LYS A 35 -22.49 -10.10 1.79
N LEU A 36 -23.11 -8.93 1.93
CA LEU A 36 -22.43 -7.64 1.76
C LEU A 36 -21.31 -7.46 2.78
N ARG A 37 -21.55 -7.81 4.04
CA ARG A 37 -20.55 -7.69 5.12
C ARG A 37 -19.33 -8.56 4.85
N PHE A 38 -19.52 -9.80 4.38
CA PHE A 38 -18.41 -10.68 4.05
C PHE A 38 -17.61 -10.17 2.84
N GLY A 39 -18.30 -9.70 1.79
CA GLY A 39 -17.67 -9.04 0.65
C GLY A 39 -16.87 -7.81 1.06
N MET A 40 -17.45 -6.94 1.89
CA MET A 40 -16.76 -5.76 2.42
C MET A 40 -15.54 -6.14 3.28
N GLY A 41 -15.64 -7.21 4.08
CA GLY A 41 -14.51 -7.74 4.84
C GLY A 41 -13.36 -8.19 3.93
N LEU A 42 -13.65 -8.94 2.87
CA LEU A 42 -12.64 -9.40 1.92
C LEU A 42 -11.96 -8.24 1.17
N SER A 43 -12.73 -7.25 0.70
CA SER A 43 -12.15 -6.07 0.01
C SER A 43 -11.34 -5.20 0.95
N PHE A 44 -11.79 -5.06 2.21
CA PHE A 44 -11.03 -4.37 3.24
C PHE A 44 -9.70 -5.07 3.54
N LEU A 45 -9.71 -6.40 3.74
CA LEU A 45 -8.50 -7.18 3.97
C LEU A 45 -7.54 -7.06 2.77
N ALA A 46 -8.06 -7.21 1.55
CA ALA A 46 -7.26 -7.05 0.33
C ALA A 46 -6.54 -5.68 0.32
N ARG A 47 -7.27 -4.60 0.59
CA ARG A 47 -6.70 -3.25 0.65
C ARG A 47 -5.64 -3.13 1.74
N VAL A 48 -5.92 -3.59 2.96
CA VAL A 48 -4.98 -3.51 4.10
C VAL A 48 -3.67 -4.24 3.79
N PHE A 49 -3.76 -5.46 3.26
CA PHE A 49 -2.57 -6.24 2.93
C PHE A 49 -1.76 -5.65 1.76
N LEU A 50 -2.42 -5.09 0.75
CA LEU A 50 -1.74 -4.40 -0.35
C LEU A 50 -1.05 -3.11 0.12
N ILE A 51 -1.72 -2.28 0.93
CA ILE A 51 -1.11 -1.08 1.53
C ILE A 51 0.10 -1.48 2.38
N ALA A 52 -0.03 -2.51 3.23
CA ALA A 52 1.07 -3.02 4.03
C ALA A 52 2.26 -3.47 3.15
N ALA A 53 2.00 -4.16 2.03
CA ALA A 53 3.05 -4.56 1.10
C ALA A 53 3.76 -3.33 0.51
N VAL A 54 3.00 -2.31 0.08
CA VAL A 54 3.55 -1.05 -0.46
C VAL A 54 4.39 -0.31 0.58
N SER A 55 3.89 -0.14 1.81
CA SER A 55 4.63 0.53 2.89
C SER A 55 5.94 -0.19 3.24
N ILE A 56 5.91 -1.52 3.32
CA ILE A 56 7.12 -2.31 3.62
C ILE A 56 8.12 -2.22 2.46
N ALA A 57 7.65 -2.25 1.20
CA ALA A 57 8.48 -2.08 0.02
C ALA A 57 9.13 -0.70 0.00
N TYR A 58 8.34 0.33 0.33
CA TYR A 58 8.77 1.72 0.44
C TYR A 58 9.92 1.85 1.44
N ASP A 59 9.74 1.41 2.68
CA ASP A 59 10.78 1.49 3.71
C ASP A 59 12.07 0.77 3.27
N GLN A 60 11.93 -0.41 2.66
CA GLN A 60 13.08 -1.15 2.12
C GLN A 60 13.82 -0.36 1.04
N HIS A 61 13.09 0.32 0.16
CA HIS A 61 13.67 1.13 -0.91
C HIS A 61 14.37 2.38 -0.36
N VAL A 62 13.73 3.11 0.56
CA VAL A 62 14.30 4.28 1.26
C VAL A 62 15.63 3.89 1.91
N TRP A 63 15.65 2.79 2.68
CA TRP A 63 16.88 2.31 3.32
C TRP A 63 17.95 1.85 2.32
N ALA A 64 17.55 1.22 1.22
CA ALA A 64 18.50 0.80 0.19
C ALA A 64 19.15 2.00 -0.50
N LYS A 65 18.41 3.08 -0.70
CA LYS A 65 18.89 4.31 -1.31
C LYS A 65 19.75 5.14 -0.35
N ALA A 66 19.34 5.28 0.89
CA ALA A 66 20.11 5.96 1.94
C ALA A 66 21.50 5.33 2.15
N ARG A 67 21.67 4.03 1.87
CA ARG A 67 22.98 3.35 1.91
C ARG A 67 23.85 3.59 0.67
N LYS A 68 23.27 3.98 -0.46
CA LYS A 68 23.97 4.14 -1.75
C LYS A 68 24.25 5.59 -2.10
N GLU A 69 23.43 6.51 -1.61
CA GLU A 69 23.45 7.93 -1.96
C GLU A 69 23.58 8.79 -0.72
N PHE A 70 24.24 9.94 -0.86
CA PHE A 70 24.33 10.92 0.21
C PHE A 70 23.04 11.75 0.25
N ILE A 71 22.15 11.43 1.18
CA ILE A 71 20.85 12.10 1.35
C ILE A 71 20.92 13.02 2.58
N MET A 72 20.42 14.25 2.46
CA MET A 72 20.29 15.14 3.62
C MET A 72 19.34 14.55 4.66
N ILE A 73 19.65 14.70 5.95
CA ILE A 73 18.82 14.18 7.06
C ILE A 73 17.37 14.70 6.94
N SER A 74 17.18 15.96 6.58
CA SER A 74 15.85 16.56 6.35
C SER A 74 15.11 15.93 5.17
N GLY A 75 15.82 15.47 4.14
CA GLY A 75 15.25 14.73 3.02
C GLY A 75 14.86 13.32 3.40
N LEU A 76 15.70 12.64 4.19
CA LEU A 76 15.43 11.31 4.71
C LEU A 76 14.21 11.30 5.64
N ASP A 77 14.09 12.31 6.51
CA ASP A 77 12.93 12.50 7.39
C ASP A 77 11.63 12.76 6.58
N ALA A 78 11.73 13.55 5.50
CA ALA A 78 10.62 13.73 4.56
C ALA A 78 10.23 12.41 3.87
N MET A 79 11.19 11.58 3.47
CA MET A 79 10.89 10.26 2.89
C MET A 79 10.07 9.39 3.86
N PHE A 80 10.49 9.24 5.10
CA PHE A 80 9.75 8.41 6.06
C PHE A 80 8.39 8.99 6.48
N SER A 81 8.26 10.32 6.49
CA SER A 81 7.00 10.98 6.82
C SER A 81 5.98 10.99 5.67
N ALA A 82 6.40 10.82 4.42
CA ALA A 82 5.53 10.99 3.23
C ALA A 82 4.32 10.05 3.15
N ILE A 83 4.41 8.84 3.71
CA ILE A 83 3.29 7.90 3.77
C ILE A 83 2.23 8.36 4.79
N ASN A 84 2.65 8.99 5.88
CA ASN A 84 1.75 9.32 7.00
C ASN A 84 1.28 10.78 6.96
N TYR A 85 2.08 11.66 6.37
CA TYR A 85 1.89 13.10 6.39
C TYR A 85 2.08 13.70 4.99
N PRO A 86 1.05 14.35 4.41
CA PRO A 86 1.17 14.97 3.09
C PRO A 86 2.12 16.18 3.10
N TRP A 87 2.46 16.71 4.28
CA TRP A 87 3.41 17.82 4.43
C TRP A 87 4.81 17.49 3.88
N ALA A 88 5.18 16.21 3.85
CA ALA A 88 6.46 15.77 3.33
C ALA A 88 6.67 16.14 1.86
N PHE A 89 5.59 16.26 1.07
CA PHE A 89 5.67 16.66 -0.34
C PHE A 89 6.13 18.12 -0.52
N PHE A 90 6.13 18.95 0.52
CA PHE A 90 6.72 20.29 0.45
C PHE A 90 8.26 20.30 0.53
N ASN A 91 8.88 19.17 0.88
CA ASN A 91 10.33 19.07 0.90
C ASN A 91 10.88 18.97 -0.54
N ARG A 92 11.49 20.06 -1.01
CA ARG A 92 12.05 20.13 -2.37
C ARG A 92 13.20 19.14 -2.59
N HIS A 93 14.00 18.84 -1.57
CA HIS A 93 15.07 17.86 -1.70
C HIS A 93 14.51 16.44 -1.96
N PHE A 94 13.46 16.07 -1.20
CA PHE A 94 12.71 14.83 -1.40
C PHE A 94 12.11 14.74 -2.81
N LEU A 95 11.41 15.76 -3.28
CA LEU A 95 10.80 15.76 -4.61
C LEU A 95 11.79 15.54 -5.75
N TRP A 96 12.98 16.14 -5.65
CA TRP A 96 13.98 16.09 -6.72
C TRP A 96 14.84 14.82 -6.70
N HIS A 97 15.20 14.32 -5.52
CA HIS A 97 16.13 13.20 -5.37
C HIS A 97 15.41 11.87 -5.18
N ALA A 98 14.16 11.86 -4.71
CA ALA A 98 13.40 10.65 -4.36
C ALA A 98 12.16 10.43 -5.25
N LYS A 99 12.32 10.51 -6.57
CA LYS A 99 11.19 10.45 -7.53
C LYS A 99 10.33 9.19 -7.43
N ILE A 100 10.95 8.03 -7.21
CA ILE A 100 10.23 6.74 -7.10
C ILE A 100 9.41 6.75 -5.81
N GLU A 101 10.02 7.21 -4.72
CA GLU A 101 9.42 7.29 -3.41
C GLU A 101 8.26 8.29 -3.40
N VAL A 102 8.42 9.45 -4.04
CA VAL A 102 7.35 10.43 -4.24
C VAL A 102 6.16 9.79 -4.97
N ALA A 103 6.41 9.04 -6.05
CA ALA A 103 5.35 8.37 -6.81
C ALA A 103 4.64 7.29 -5.97
N VAL A 104 5.39 6.45 -5.25
CA VAL A 104 4.81 5.41 -4.39
C VAL A 104 4.03 6.01 -3.23
N ALA A 105 4.55 7.05 -2.58
CA ALA A 105 3.84 7.75 -1.52
C ALA A 105 2.55 8.40 -2.06
N ALA A 106 2.59 9.01 -3.25
CA ALA A 106 1.41 9.61 -3.88
C ALA A 106 0.33 8.56 -4.24
N ILE A 107 0.72 7.36 -4.68
CA ILE A 107 -0.21 6.25 -4.95
C ILE A 107 -0.78 5.66 -3.65
N ALA A 108 -0.06 5.76 -2.54
CA ALA A 108 -0.49 5.23 -1.25
C ALA A 108 -1.56 6.09 -0.55
N TRP A 109 -1.70 7.37 -0.94
CA TRP A 109 -2.76 8.28 -0.51
C TRP A 109 -4.07 8.02 -1.27
#